data_AF-A0A7S2ZN61-F1
#
_entry.id   AF-A0A7S2ZN61-F1
#
_cell.length_a   1.000
_cell.length_b   1.000
_cell.length_c   1.000
_cell.angle_alpha   90.00
_cell.angle_beta   90.00
_cell.angle_gamma   90.00
#
_symmetry.space_group_name_H-M   'P 1'
#
loop_
_entity.id
_entity.type
_entity.pdbx_description
1 polymer ?
#
loop_
_entity_poly.entity_id
_entity_poly.type
_entity_poly.pdbx_seq_one_letter_code
_entity_poly.pdbx_strand_id
1 'polypeptide(L)'
;WAFGSRKKKGEEMRVFEILEGVKRWWRWYLDQYFRPKQYQSLNGALYLLIAVLVAAFSVVNVFAEVLVRDCDYAPDPYVSSWDNRLYPSAECYYEKRWYLLGLSLWEADKGQRLILSIVLGAVLGYERRSPDRPAGMRLMSLVSLGACCFTISSMFCFVSSSSSFD
;
A
#
# COMPACT_ATOMS: atom_id res chain seq x y z
N TRP A 1 -9.92 -34.86 50.69
CA TRP A 1 -9.26 -34.11 49.60
C TRP A 1 -9.93 -34.24 48.21
N ALA A 2 -11.12 -34.84 48.07
CA ALA A 2 -11.73 -35.10 46.75
C ALA A 2 -12.89 -34.16 46.32
N PHE A 3 -13.23 -33.13 47.11
CA PHE A 3 -14.39 -32.27 46.84
C PHE A 3 -14.10 -31.04 45.96
N GLY A 4 -12.82 -30.66 45.80
CA GLY A 4 -12.40 -29.48 45.03
C GLY A 4 -12.20 -29.71 43.51
N SER A 5 -12.08 -30.96 43.05
CA SER A 5 -11.78 -31.24 41.63
C SER A 5 -13.01 -31.29 40.73
N ARG A 6 -14.22 -31.52 41.28
CA ARG A 6 -15.47 -31.58 40.49
C ARG A 6 -15.97 -30.21 40.03
N LYS A 7 -15.80 -29.14 40.82
CA LYS A 7 -16.23 -27.78 40.42
C LYS A 7 -15.42 -27.23 39.24
N LYS A 8 -14.09 -27.39 39.26
CA LYS A 8 -13.21 -26.98 38.16
C LYS A 8 -13.60 -27.63 36.83
N LYS A 9 -13.95 -28.92 36.84
CA LYS A 9 -14.34 -29.67 35.63
C LYS A 9 -15.67 -29.18 35.02
N GLY A 10 -16.60 -28.71 35.84
CA GLY A 10 -17.89 -28.16 35.39
C GLY A 10 -17.83 -26.72 34.90
N GLU A 11 -16.88 -25.91 35.38
CA GLU A 11 -16.60 -24.58 34.83
C GLU A 11 -15.83 -24.66 33.51
N GLU A 12 -14.84 -25.54 33.39
CA GLU A 12 -14.11 -25.73 32.13
C GLU A 12 -15.00 -26.20 30.98
N MET A 13 -16.00 -27.07 31.24
CA MET A 13 -16.97 -27.47 30.22
C MET A 13 -17.83 -26.29 29.72
N ARG A 14 -18.25 -25.39 30.62
CA ARG A 14 -19.04 -24.20 30.24
C ARG A 14 -18.23 -23.20 29.41
N VAL A 15 -16.96 -23.02 29.74
CA VAL A 15 -16.06 -22.15 28.96
C VAL A 15 -15.83 -22.72 27.55
N PHE A 16 -15.70 -24.05 27.42
CA PHE A 16 -15.53 -24.70 26.13
C PHE A 16 -16.76 -24.56 25.23
N GLU A 17 -17.98 -24.69 25.77
CA GLU A 17 -19.23 -24.47 25.01
C GLU A 17 -19.38 -23.03 24.53
N ILE A 18 -19.05 -22.05 25.39
CA ILE A 18 -19.08 -20.63 25.02
C ILE A 18 -18.07 -20.36 23.89
N LEU A 19 -16.85 -20.88 24.00
CA LEU A 19 -15.81 -20.72 22.98
C LEU A 19 -16.22 -21.36 21.64
N GLU A 20 -16.81 -22.56 21.67
CA GLU A 20 -17.35 -23.21 20.47
C GLU A 20 -18.49 -22.40 19.86
N GLY A 21 -19.38 -21.83 20.69
CA GLY A 21 -20.45 -20.93 20.26
C GLY A 21 -19.91 -19.67 19.57
N VAL A 22 -18.95 -19.00 20.19
CA VAL A 22 -18.26 -17.81 19.63
C VAL A 22 -17.54 -18.17 18.33
N LYS A 23 -16.86 -19.32 18.27
CA LYS A 23 -16.14 -19.77 17.07
C LYS A 23 -17.09 -20.13 15.92
N ARG A 24 -18.29 -20.63 16.23
CA ARG A 24 -19.34 -20.92 15.23
C ARG A 24 -19.97 -19.62 14.72
N TRP A 25 -20.31 -18.72 15.63
CA TRP A 25 -20.83 -17.39 15.30
C TRP A 25 -19.83 -16.59 14.46
N TRP A 26 -18.55 -16.61 14.82
CA TRP A 26 -17.48 -15.94 14.09
C TRP A 26 -17.32 -16.48 12.67
N ARG A 27 -17.36 -17.82 12.49
CA ARG A 27 -17.33 -18.45 11.15
C ARG A 27 -18.54 -18.04 10.31
N TRP A 28 -19.73 -18.04 10.90
CA TRP A 28 -20.95 -17.59 10.22
C TRP A 28 -20.87 -16.12 9.81
N TYR A 29 -20.43 -15.25 10.73
CA TYR A 29 -20.29 -13.81 10.49
C TYR A 29 -19.31 -13.53 9.34
N LEU A 30 -18.15 -14.20 9.35
CA LEU A 30 -17.15 -14.08 8.29
C LEU A 30 -17.70 -14.54 6.92
N ASP A 31 -18.39 -15.67 6.85
CA ASP A 31 -18.92 -16.15 5.57
C ASP A 31 -20.07 -15.26 5.05
N GLN A 32 -20.89 -14.66 5.92
CA GLN A 32 -21.94 -13.72 5.54
C GLN A 32 -21.39 -12.40 4.99
N TYR A 33 -20.42 -11.80 5.66
CA TYR A 33 -19.93 -10.46 5.29
C TYR A 33 -18.77 -10.47 4.30
N PHE A 34 -17.83 -11.41 4.43
CA PHE A 34 -16.60 -11.43 3.63
C PHE A 34 -16.63 -12.44 2.47
N ARG A 35 -17.53 -13.43 2.46
CA ARG A 35 -17.69 -14.41 1.35
C ARG A 35 -19.13 -14.59 0.89
N PRO A 36 -19.80 -13.54 0.40
CA PRO A 36 -21.11 -13.70 -0.22
C PRO A 36 -20.98 -14.60 -1.48
N LYS A 37 -21.46 -15.84 -1.39
CA LYS A 37 -21.45 -16.83 -2.49
C LYS A 37 -22.32 -16.42 -3.68
N GLN A 38 -23.15 -15.41 -3.51
CA GLN A 38 -24.17 -14.97 -4.47
C GLN A 38 -23.57 -14.45 -5.81
N TYR A 39 -22.37 -13.88 -5.80
CA TYR A 39 -21.75 -13.24 -6.98
C TYR A 39 -20.28 -13.62 -7.18
N GLN A 40 -19.96 -14.91 -7.06
CA GLN A 40 -18.58 -15.37 -7.12
C GLN A 40 -17.87 -15.03 -8.45
N SER A 41 -18.57 -15.10 -9.59
CA SER A 41 -18.00 -14.77 -10.91
C SER A 41 -17.84 -13.26 -11.12
N LEU A 42 -18.84 -12.46 -10.73
CA LEU A 42 -18.81 -10.99 -10.81
C LEU A 42 -17.70 -10.43 -9.90
N ASN A 43 -17.59 -10.91 -8.66
CA ASN A 43 -16.54 -10.50 -7.74
C ASN A 43 -15.16 -10.88 -8.29
N GLY A 44 -15.02 -12.07 -8.87
CA GLY A 44 -13.80 -12.48 -9.56
C GLY A 44 -13.43 -11.53 -10.71
N ALA A 45 -14.40 -11.18 -11.56
CA ALA A 45 -14.19 -10.23 -12.66
C ALA A 45 -13.82 -8.83 -12.17
N LEU A 46 -14.48 -8.34 -11.10
CA LEU A 46 -14.17 -7.06 -10.47
C LEU A 46 -12.76 -7.04 -9.88
N TYR A 47 -12.35 -8.07 -9.13
CA TYR A 47 -10.99 -8.17 -8.60
C TYR A 47 -9.94 -8.26 -9.71
N LEU A 48 -10.24 -8.97 -10.79
CA LEU A 48 -9.37 -9.05 -11.95
C LEU A 48 -9.24 -7.69 -12.65
N LEU A 49 -10.35 -6.98 -12.85
CA LEU A 49 -10.35 -5.64 -13.42
C LEU A 49 -9.53 -4.66 -12.57
N ILE A 50 -9.73 -4.67 -11.24
CA ILE A 50 -8.95 -3.86 -10.31
C ILE A 50 -7.45 -4.23 -10.41
N ALA A 51 -7.12 -5.52 -10.42
CA ALA A 51 -5.74 -5.97 -10.53
C ALA A 51 -5.08 -5.53 -11.85
N VAL A 52 -5.80 -5.60 -12.98
CA VAL A 52 -5.34 -5.14 -14.30
C VAL A 52 -5.11 -3.63 -14.29
N LEU A 53 -6.05 -2.85 -13.75
CA LEU A 53 -5.88 -1.40 -13.63
C LEU A 53 -4.67 -1.05 -12.76
N VAL A 54 -4.54 -1.65 -11.58
CA VAL A 54 -3.40 -1.42 -10.69
C VAL A 54 -2.09 -1.80 -11.37
N ALA A 55 -2.04 -2.92 -12.09
CA ALA A 55 -0.86 -3.32 -12.84
C ALA A 55 -0.53 -2.33 -13.97
N ALA A 56 -1.53 -1.89 -14.73
CA ALA A 56 -1.34 -0.90 -15.80
C ALA A 56 -0.80 0.43 -15.27
N PHE A 57 -1.39 0.98 -14.20
CA PHE A 57 -0.87 2.18 -13.54
C PHE A 57 0.55 1.96 -13.00
N SER A 58 0.82 0.81 -12.39
CA SER A 58 2.15 0.51 -11.84
C SER A 58 3.22 0.45 -12.94
N VAL A 59 2.91 -0.17 -14.08
CA VAL A 59 3.78 -0.21 -15.25
C VAL A 59 4.03 1.22 -15.76
N VAL A 60 3.00 2.03 -15.91
CA VAL A 60 3.15 3.42 -16.37
C VAL A 60 4.03 4.24 -15.42
N ASN A 61 3.86 4.12 -14.10
CA ASN A 61 4.72 4.80 -13.12
C ASN A 61 6.19 4.40 -13.26
N VAL A 62 6.47 3.09 -13.42
CA VAL A 62 7.85 2.57 -13.53
C VAL A 62 8.51 3.00 -14.85
N PHE A 63 7.75 3.08 -15.94
CA PHE A 63 8.26 3.44 -17.26
C PHE A 63 8.06 4.91 -17.62
N ALA A 64 7.54 5.75 -16.72
CA ALA A 64 7.21 7.15 -17.00
C ALA A 64 8.42 7.95 -17.53
N GLU A 65 9.60 7.78 -16.91
CA GLU A 65 10.84 8.43 -17.36
C GLU A 65 11.30 7.95 -18.74
N VAL A 66 11.03 6.68 -19.08
CA VAL A 66 11.38 6.13 -20.39
C VAL A 66 10.41 6.63 -21.47
N LEU A 67 9.14 6.78 -21.12
CA LEU A 67 8.07 7.25 -22.00
C LEU A 67 8.17 8.76 -22.28
N VAL A 68 8.72 9.54 -21.36
CA VAL A 68 8.88 10.99 -21.51
C VAL A 68 10.37 11.33 -21.56
N ARG A 69 10.97 11.13 -22.74
CA ARG A 69 12.34 11.55 -23.03
C ARG A 69 12.47 13.04 -23.35
N ASP A 70 11.37 13.69 -23.71
CA ASP A 70 11.40 15.07 -24.21
C ASP A 70 11.42 16.12 -23.09
N CYS A 71 11.49 15.71 -21.82
CA CYS A 71 11.59 16.60 -20.66
C CYS A 71 13.05 16.94 -20.28
N ASP A 72 13.97 16.91 -21.25
CA ASP A 72 15.28 17.54 -21.11
C ASP A 72 15.12 19.04 -21.35
N TYR A 73 15.01 19.83 -20.27
CA TYR A 73 14.93 21.29 -20.37
C TYR A 73 16.27 21.85 -20.84
N ALA A 74 16.23 22.67 -21.90
CA ALA A 74 17.33 23.57 -22.24
C ALA A 74 17.57 24.48 -21.04
N PRO A 75 18.77 24.49 -20.42
CA PRO A 75 18.98 25.12 -19.11
C PRO A 75 18.48 26.57 -19.15
N ASP A 76 17.56 26.91 -18.24
CA ASP A 76 17.29 28.31 -17.93
C ASP A 76 18.65 28.94 -17.55
N PRO A 77 19.08 30.04 -18.19
CA PRO A 77 20.37 30.67 -17.91
C PRO A 77 20.53 31.13 -16.44
N TYR A 78 19.44 31.16 -15.66
CA TYR A 78 19.45 31.50 -14.24
C TYR A 78 19.33 30.30 -13.29
N VAL A 79 19.04 29.10 -13.80
CA VAL A 79 18.98 27.88 -12.98
C VAL A 79 20.38 27.29 -12.88
N SER A 80 20.89 27.18 -11.66
CA SER A 80 22.22 26.62 -11.41
C SER A 80 22.33 25.20 -12.00
N SER A 81 23.52 24.84 -12.50
CA SER A 81 23.84 23.53 -13.09
C SER A 81 23.55 22.31 -12.18
N TRP A 82 23.13 22.53 -10.94
CA TRP A 82 22.78 21.53 -9.95
C TRP A 82 21.27 21.57 -9.68
N ASP A 83 20.46 21.10 -10.63
CA ASP A 83 19.03 20.93 -10.38
C ASP A 83 18.80 19.69 -9.50
N ASN A 84 17.97 19.83 -8.47
CA ASN A 84 17.67 18.73 -7.59
C ASN A 84 16.55 17.90 -8.22
N ARG A 85 16.83 16.63 -8.51
CA ARG A 85 15.84 15.70 -9.06
C ARG A 85 14.57 15.57 -8.20
N LEU A 86 14.63 15.92 -6.91
CA LEU A 86 13.48 15.96 -6.00
C LEU A 86 12.58 17.19 -6.18
N TYR A 87 13.10 18.28 -6.72
CA TYR A 87 12.42 19.57 -6.91
C TYR A 87 12.74 20.11 -8.31
N PRO A 88 12.29 19.43 -9.37
CA PRO A 88 12.57 19.87 -10.73
C PRO A 88 11.94 21.25 -10.95
N SER A 89 12.75 22.17 -11.46
CA SER A 89 12.33 23.54 -11.77
C SER A 89 11.56 23.64 -13.09
N ALA A 90 11.72 22.64 -13.98
CA ALA A 90 11.09 22.61 -15.28
C ALA A 90 9.57 22.39 -15.21
N GLU A 91 8.82 23.26 -15.88
CA GLU A 91 7.35 23.23 -15.92
C GLU A 91 6.79 21.94 -16.57
N CYS A 92 7.57 21.31 -17.46
CA CYS A 92 7.20 20.07 -18.16
C CYS A 92 6.92 18.89 -17.21
N TYR A 93 7.45 18.92 -15.98
CA TYR A 93 7.23 17.87 -14.97
C TYR A 93 5.78 17.84 -14.44
N TYR A 94 5.07 18.96 -14.50
CA TYR A 94 3.72 19.12 -13.97
C TYR A 94 2.63 18.95 -15.04
N GLU A 95 3.02 18.85 -16.31
CA GLU A 95 2.09 18.64 -17.41
C GLU A 95 1.51 17.23 -17.41
N LYS A 96 0.19 17.13 -17.46
CA LYS A 96 -0.53 15.85 -17.56
C LYS A 96 -0.53 15.35 -19.00
N ARG A 97 -0.10 14.09 -19.18
CA ARG A 97 0.05 13.48 -20.51
C ARG A 97 -0.89 12.30 -20.65
N TRP A 98 -1.62 12.23 -21.76
CA TRP A 98 -2.62 11.17 -21.98
C TRP A 98 -1.99 9.78 -22.05
N TYR A 99 -0.78 9.67 -22.60
CA TYR A 99 -0.02 8.42 -22.68
C TYR A 99 0.60 8.00 -21.33
N LEU A 100 0.55 8.88 -20.32
CA LEU A 100 0.81 8.56 -18.91
C LEU A 100 -0.49 8.24 -18.15
N LEU A 101 -1.55 7.82 -18.86
CA LEU A 101 -2.88 7.60 -18.27
C LEU A 101 -3.43 8.83 -17.53
N GLY A 102 -3.04 10.04 -17.96
CA GLY A 102 -3.43 11.30 -17.36
C GLY A 102 -2.60 11.74 -16.15
N LEU A 103 -1.51 11.04 -15.83
CA LEU A 103 -0.53 11.48 -14.82
C LEU A 103 0.44 12.51 -15.40
N SER A 104 1.01 13.32 -14.52
CA SER A 104 2.23 14.09 -14.77
C SER A 104 3.50 13.28 -14.42
N LEU A 105 4.68 13.70 -14.89
CA LEU A 105 5.94 13.04 -14.51
C LEU A 105 6.18 13.13 -13.01
N TRP A 106 5.82 14.26 -12.40
CA TRP A 106 5.91 14.47 -10.97
C TRP A 106 5.11 13.45 -10.16
N GLU A 107 3.84 13.25 -10.54
CA GLU A 107 2.95 12.27 -9.92
C GLU A 107 3.51 10.86 -10.10
N ALA A 108 4.09 10.58 -11.27
CA ALA A 108 4.68 9.28 -11.59
C ALA A 108 5.95 8.96 -10.78
N ASP A 109 6.86 9.93 -10.56
CA ASP A 109 8.05 9.76 -9.70
C ASP A 109 7.65 9.37 -8.27
N LYS A 110 6.61 10.01 -7.71
CA LYS A 110 6.10 9.63 -6.37
C LYS A 110 5.50 8.23 -6.39
N GLY A 111 4.74 7.90 -7.44
CA GLY A 111 4.17 6.57 -7.65
C GLY A 111 5.24 5.47 -7.69
N GLN A 112 6.34 5.69 -8.41
CA GLN A 112 7.46 4.76 -8.49
C GLN A 112 8.09 4.49 -7.12
N ARG A 113 8.28 5.52 -6.30
CA ARG A 113 8.81 5.38 -4.92
C ARG A 113 7.87 4.57 -4.03
N LEU A 114 6.56 4.79 -4.15
CA LEU A 114 5.55 3.99 -3.43
C LEU A 114 5.59 2.52 -3.85
N ILE A 115 5.68 2.24 -5.15
CA ILE A 115 5.80 0.89 -5.69
C ILE A 115 7.07 0.20 -5.17
N LEU A 116 8.21 0.88 -5.23
CA LEU A 116 9.48 0.36 -4.71
C LEU A 116 9.40 0.06 -3.21
N SER A 117 8.76 0.94 -2.43
CA SER A 117 8.56 0.71 -1.00
C SER A 117 7.77 -0.58 -0.75
N ILE A 118 6.65 -0.78 -1.47
CA ILE A 118 5.83 -1.99 -1.38
C ILE A 118 6.65 -3.24 -1.72
N VAL A 119 7.42 -3.21 -2.80
CA VAL A 119 8.24 -4.34 -3.24
C VAL A 119 9.29 -4.69 -2.18
N LEU A 120 10.01 -3.70 -1.66
CA LEU A 120 11.01 -3.90 -0.61
C LEU A 120 10.37 -4.44 0.69
N GLY A 121 9.24 -3.88 1.11
CA GLY A 121 8.48 -4.37 2.27
C GLY A 121 7.96 -5.80 2.07
N ALA A 122 7.55 -6.16 0.86
CA ALA A 122 7.13 -7.51 0.51
C ALA A 122 8.28 -8.51 0.53
N VAL A 123 9.46 -8.14 0.01
CA VAL A 123 10.69 -8.96 0.07
C VAL A 123 11.11 -9.17 1.53
N LEU A 124 11.15 -8.11 2.34
CA LEU A 124 11.43 -8.20 3.77
C LEU A 124 10.43 -9.11 4.51
N GLY A 125 9.15 -9.00 4.16
CA GLY A 125 8.10 -9.84 4.71
C GLY A 125 8.14 -11.30 4.24
N TYR A 126 8.77 -11.57 3.09
CA TYR A 126 9.03 -12.91 2.58
C TYR A 126 10.16 -13.58 3.39
N GLU A 127 11.29 -12.89 3.58
CA GLU A 127 12.42 -13.37 4.40
C GLU A 127 11.99 -13.66 5.84
N ARG A 128 11.12 -12.82 6.40
CA ARG A 128 10.61 -12.97 7.78
C ARG A 128 9.50 -14.00 7.94
N ARG A 129 9.19 -14.79 6.91
CA ARG A 129 8.10 -15.77 6.96
C ARG A 129 8.51 -17.00 7.80
N SER A 130 8.46 -16.83 9.12
CA SER A 130 8.61 -17.94 10.06
C SER A 130 7.34 -18.82 10.06
N PRO A 131 7.49 -20.16 10.12
CA PRO A 131 6.36 -21.09 10.11
C PRO A 131 5.35 -20.85 11.25
N ASP A 132 5.76 -20.26 12.36
CA ASP A 132 4.92 -20.00 13.53
C ASP A 132 4.14 -18.66 13.51
N ARG A 133 4.35 -17.78 12.52
CA ARG A 133 3.68 -16.45 12.48
C ARG A 133 3.27 -16.04 11.04
N PRO A 134 1.99 -16.21 10.64
CA PRO A 134 1.51 -15.95 9.28
C PRO A 134 1.37 -14.45 8.89
N ALA A 135 1.90 -13.52 9.69
CA ALA A 135 1.65 -12.07 9.54
C ALA A 135 2.70 -11.31 8.69
N GLY A 136 3.60 -12.00 7.99
CA GLY A 136 4.82 -11.39 7.42
C GLY A 136 4.59 -10.42 6.26
N MET A 137 4.19 -10.93 5.10
CA MET A 137 4.28 -10.18 3.84
C MET A 137 3.34 -8.97 3.75
N ARG A 138 2.06 -9.15 4.10
CA ARG A 138 1.05 -8.08 3.96
C ARG A 138 1.27 -6.92 4.93
N LEU A 139 1.76 -7.24 6.14
CA LEU A 139 1.94 -6.23 7.18
C LEU A 139 3.21 -5.42 6.91
N MET A 140 4.31 -6.08 6.54
CA MET A 140 5.57 -5.40 6.21
C MET A 140 5.45 -4.52 4.96
N SER A 141 4.70 -4.94 3.94
CA SER A 141 4.42 -4.09 2.77
C SER A 141 3.61 -2.85 3.15
N LEU A 142 2.56 -2.99 3.98
CA LEU A 142 1.74 -1.84 4.43
C LEU A 142 2.52 -0.87 5.32
N VAL A 143 3.36 -1.38 6.22
CA VAL A 143 4.21 -0.53 7.08
C VAL A 143 5.21 0.26 6.24
N SER A 144 5.87 -0.39 5.27
CA SER A 144 6.81 0.30 4.37
C SER A 144 6.12 1.36 3.51
N LEU A 145 4.93 1.04 2.97
CA LEU A 145 4.12 1.98 2.20
C LEU A 145 3.75 3.20 3.05
N GLY A 146 3.25 2.97 4.27
CA GLY A 146 2.89 4.03 5.20
C GLY A 146 4.07 4.94 5.55
N ALA A 147 5.25 4.36 5.79
CA ALA A 147 6.48 5.12 6.03
C ALA A 147 6.87 5.99 4.82
N CYS A 148 6.80 5.43 3.60
CA CYS A 148 7.11 6.17 2.38
C CYS A 148 6.12 7.33 2.15
N CYS A 149 4.81 7.08 2.30
CA CYS A 149 3.78 8.13 2.22
C CYS A 149 4.04 9.24 3.25
N PHE A 150 4.35 8.88 4.49
CA PHE A 150 4.67 9.85 5.53
C PHE A 150 5.88 10.72 5.16
N THR A 151 6.96 10.10 4.66
CA THR A 151 8.15 10.82 4.21
C THR A 151 7.85 11.80 3.08
N ILE A 152 7.10 11.36 2.05
CA ILE A 152 6.72 12.23 0.92
C ILE A 152 5.88 13.40 1.43
N SER A 153 4.84 13.14 2.22
CA SER A 153 3.99 14.19 2.78
C SER A 153 4.78 15.19 3.64
N SER A 154 5.71 14.69 4.46
CA SER A 154 6.57 15.55 5.30
C SER A 154 7.49 16.45 4.48
N MET A 155 7.97 15.99 3.32
CA MET A 155 8.81 16.80 2.42
C MET A 155 8.01 17.98 1.83
N PHE A 156 6.77 17.74 1.43
CA PHE A 156 5.95 18.77 0.75
C PHE A 156 5.10 19.64 1.68
N CYS A 157 4.93 19.25 2.95
CA CYS A 157 4.10 19.98 3.92
C CYS A 157 4.54 21.44 4.13
N PHE A 158 5.85 21.72 4.02
CA PHE A 158 6.41 23.04 4.31
C PHE A 158 6.68 23.89 3.06
N VAL A 159 6.51 23.35 1.85
CA VAL A 159 6.77 24.09 0.60
C VAL A 159 5.79 25.26 0.39
N SER A 160 4.57 25.16 0.92
CA SER A 160 3.53 26.21 0.79
C SER A 160 3.21 26.93 2.11
N SER A 161 3.97 26.69 3.17
CA SER A 161 3.73 27.32 4.47
C SER A 161 4.42 28.68 4.55
N SER A 162 3.82 29.68 5.23
CA SER A 162 4.37 31.05 5.36
C SER A 162 5.68 31.15 6.17
N SER A 163 6.29 30.01 6.48
CA SER A 163 7.60 29.84 7.10
C SER A 163 8.71 29.55 6.07
N SER A 164 8.44 29.73 4.77
CA SER A 164 9.49 29.85 3.76
C SER A 164 10.43 30.97 4.21
N PHE A 165 11.61 30.59 4.68
CA PHE A 165 12.68 31.53 4.98
C PHE A 165 13.16 32.11 3.66
N ASP A 166 12.58 33.23 3.26
CA ASP A 166 13.29 34.26 2.49
C ASP A 166 14.32 34.96 3.39
#